data_AF-A0A3D4IF05-F1
#
_entry.id   AF-A0A3D4IF05-F1
#
_cell.length_a   1.000
_cell.length_b   1.000
_cell.length_c   1.000
_cell.angle_alpha   90.00
_cell.angle_beta   90.00
_cell.angle_gamma   90.00
#
_symmetry.space_group_name_H-M   'P 1'
#
loop_
_entity.id
_entity.type
_entity.pdbx_description
1 polymer ?
#
loop_
_entity_poly.entity_id
_entity_poly.type
_entity_poly.pdbx_seq_one_letter_code
_entity_poly.pdbx_strand_id
1 'polypeptide(L)'
;WGIDTGAVGGDSKNDYAWIRYADVLLAKAEALNETGNTAGAAALVNQIRTRAKLGNLSAAQTASQSAMRAAIFEERGYEFIMEAVRRLDMIRAGTYTSADWQFKEKKEAFRVLYPIPQGAIDANSKLTQNAGY
;
A
#
# COMPACT_ATOMS: atom_id res chain seq x y z
N TRP A 1 3.42 -13.36 20.69
CA TRP A 1 4.84 -13.11 20.41
C TRP A 1 5.45 -12.44 21.62
N GLY A 2 6.35 -13.12 22.33
CA GLY A 2 7.04 -12.58 23.50
C GLY A 2 8.32 -11.85 23.08
N ILE A 3 8.73 -10.83 23.84
CA ILE A 3 9.97 -10.09 23.60
C ILE A 3 11.15 -10.98 24.04
N ASP A 4 12.07 -11.28 23.12
CA ASP A 4 13.34 -11.95 23.44
C ASP A 4 14.35 -10.89 23.91
N THR A 5 14.58 -10.82 25.22
CA THR A 5 15.47 -9.82 25.83
C THR A 5 16.95 -10.05 25.52
N GLY A 6 17.32 -11.18 24.90
CA GLY A 6 18.70 -11.47 24.47
C GLY A 6 19.03 -11.03 23.04
N ALA A 7 18.03 -10.60 22.27
CA ALA A 7 18.17 -10.29 20.85
C ALA A 7 18.47 -8.79 20.63
N VAL A 8 19.75 -8.45 20.43
CA VAL A 8 20.22 -7.07 20.18
C VAL A 8 20.72 -6.89 18.75
N GLY A 9 20.44 -5.73 18.14
CA GLY A 9 20.98 -5.35 16.83
C GLY A 9 20.37 -6.11 15.65
N GLY A 10 21.21 -6.62 14.74
CA GLY A 10 20.76 -7.36 13.55
C GLY A 10 20.12 -8.72 13.85
N ASP A 11 20.34 -9.25 15.06
CA ASP A 11 19.82 -10.53 15.54
C ASP A 11 18.51 -10.39 16.32
N SER A 12 17.78 -9.27 16.20
CA SER A 12 16.53 -9.00 16.92
C SER A 12 15.40 -10.03 16.71
N LYS A 13 15.61 -11.09 15.90
CA LYS A 13 14.63 -12.15 15.58
C LYS A 13 13.24 -11.59 15.25
N ASN A 14 13.18 -10.40 14.66
CA ASN A 14 11.93 -9.77 14.32
C ASN A 14 11.34 -10.51 13.11
N ASP A 15 10.17 -11.11 13.31
CA ASP A 15 9.42 -11.71 12.21
C ASP A 15 8.85 -10.59 11.32
N TYR A 16 9.26 -10.59 10.05
CA TYR A 16 8.71 -9.69 9.06
C TYR A 16 7.42 -10.26 8.49
N ALA A 17 6.29 -9.65 8.83
CA ALA A 17 4.99 -10.05 8.30
C ALA A 17 4.89 -9.62 6.82
N TRP A 18 5.18 -10.55 5.90
CA TRP A 18 5.02 -10.28 4.46
C TRP A 18 3.55 -10.13 4.04
N ILE A 19 2.69 -10.98 4.58
CA ILE A 19 1.23 -10.92 4.42
C ILE A 19 0.61 -11.25 5.77
N ARG A 20 -0.47 -10.55 6.11
CA ARG A 20 -1.28 -10.81 7.31
C ARG A 20 -2.76 -10.63 7.01
N TYR A 21 -3.61 -11.12 7.90
CA TYR A 21 -5.05 -11.19 7.64
C TYR A 21 -5.70 -9.85 7.28
N ALA A 22 -5.24 -8.72 7.85
CA ALA A 22 -5.74 -7.40 7.49
C ALA A 22 -5.48 -7.05 6.00
N ASP A 23 -4.38 -7.53 5.41
CA ASP A 23 -4.08 -7.30 3.99
C ASP A 23 -5.05 -8.06 3.10
N VAL A 24 -5.39 -9.30 3.48
CA VAL A 24 -6.43 -10.09 2.80
C VAL A 24 -7.80 -9.40 2.88
N LEU A 25 -8.16 -8.85 4.04
CA LEU A 25 -9.40 -8.10 4.22
C LEU A 25 -9.44 -6.84 3.35
N LEU A 26 -8.36 -6.06 3.31
CA LEU A 26 -8.28 -4.83 2.54
C LEU A 26 -8.20 -5.08 1.03
N ALA A 27 -7.49 -6.13 0.59
CA ALA A 27 -7.48 -6.56 -0.81
C ALA A 27 -8.87 -7.00 -1.27
N LYS A 28 -9.60 -7.75 -0.44
CA LYS A 28 -11.00 -8.11 -0.73
C LYS A 28 -11.92 -6.89 -0.71
N ALA A 29 -11.74 -5.96 0.23
CA ALA A 29 -12.52 -4.72 0.27
C ALA A 29 -12.32 -3.90 -1.00
N GLU A 30 -11.08 -3.78 -1.48
CA GLU A 30 -10.78 -3.12 -2.74
C GLU A 30 -11.49 -3.81 -3.91
N ALA A 31 -11.34 -5.13 -4.06
CA ALA A 31 -12.01 -5.88 -5.12
C ALA A 31 -13.55 -5.75 -5.08
N LEU A 32 -14.15 -5.79 -3.89
CA LEU A 32 -15.59 -5.59 -3.72
C LEU A 32 -16.01 -4.18 -4.17
N ASN A 33 -15.25 -3.16 -3.81
CA ASN A 33 -15.54 -1.80 -4.23
C ASN A 33 -15.43 -1.64 -5.75
N GLU A 34 -14.37 -2.17 -6.35
CA GLU A 34 -14.16 -2.12 -7.81
C GLU A 34 -15.23 -2.89 -8.60
N THR A 35 -15.83 -3.91 -7.99
CA THR A 35 -16.95 -4.69 -8.56
C THR A 35 -18.34 -4.14 -8.19
N GLY A 36 -18.41 -2.96 -7.58
CA GLY A 36 -19.67 -2.24 -7.31
C GLY A 36 -20.31 -2.51 -5.95
N ASN A 37 -19.69 -3.32 -5.10
CA ASN A 37 -20.18 -3.62 -3.75
C ASN A 37 -19.47 -2.78 -2.67
N THR A 38 -19.71 -1.47 -2.69
CA THR A 38 -19.16 -0.52 -1.72
C THR A 38 -19.59 -0.82 -0.28
N ALA A 39 -20.83 -1.28 -0.07
CA ALA A 39 -21.31 -1.65 1.26
C ALA A 39 -20.53 -2.85 1.85
N GLY A 40 -20.29 -3.88 1.04
CA GLY A 40 -19.47 -5.03 1.42
C GLY A 40 -18.02 -4.64 1.69
N ALA A 41 -17.46 -3.73 0.89
CA ALA A 41 -16.12 -3.18 1.13
C ALA A 41 -16.05 -2.45 2.49
N ALA A 42 -17.03 -1.59 2.79
CA ALA A 42 -17.11 -0.87 4.05
C ALA A 42 -17.19 -1.80 5.26
N ALA A 43 -17.94 -2.90 5.15
CA ALA A 43 -18.03 -3.89 6.22
C ALA A 43 -16.66 -4.53 6.55
N LEU A 44 -15.83 -4.82 5.54
CA LEU A 44 -14.49 -5.37 5.74
C LEU A 44 -13.52 -4.33 6.33
N VAL A 45 -13.54 -3.09 5.83
CA VAL A 45 -12.70 -2.00 6.37
C VAL A 45 -13.07 -1.73 7.84
N ASN A 46 -14.35 -1.73 8.17
CA ASN A 46 -14.81 -1.50 9.54
C ASN A 46 -14.37 -2.60 10.52
N GLN A 47 -14.09 -3.83 10.08
CA GLN A 47 -13.51 -4.86 10.95
C GLN A 47 -12.11 -4.45 11.44
N ILE A 48 -11.29 -3.89 10.55
CA ILE A 48 -9.94 -3.42 10.87
C ILE A 48 -10.02 -2.21 11.80
N ARG A 49 -10.86 -1.23 11.45
CA ARG A 49 -11.09 -0.03 12.26
C ARG A 49 -11.59 -0.38 13.66
N THR A 50 -12.54 -1.30 13.78
CA THR A 50 -13.05 -1.78 15.08
C THR A 50 -11.93 -2.43 15.91
N ARG A 51 -11.10 -3.28 15.31
CA ARG A 51 -9.94 -3.88 15.99
C ARG A 51 -8.97 -2.80 16.46
N ALA A 52 -8.75 -1.76 15.66
CA ALA A 52 -7.95 -0.59 16.00
C ALA A 52 -8.64 0.41 16.96
N LYS A 53 -9.86 0.11 17.44
CA LYS A 53 -10.67 0.97 18.32
C LYS A 53 -11.05 2.31 17.70
N LEU A 54 -11.20 2.35 16.38
CA LEU A 54 -11.67 3.50 15.62
C LEU A 54 -13.17 3.34 15.31
N GLY A 55 -13.86 4.47 15.16
CA GLY A 55 -15.23 4.48 14.65
C GLY A 55 -15.30 3.98 13.20
N ASN A 56 -16.47 3.47 12.80
CA ASN A 56 -16.73 3.06 11.42
C ASN A 56 -16.49 4.20 10.42
N LEU A 57 -16.27 3.82 9.15
CA LEU A 57 -16.23 4.78 8.04
C LEU A 57 -17.50 5.65 8.03
N SER A 58 -17.30 6.94 7.77
CA SER A 58 -18.40 7.90 7.63
C SER A 58 -19.21 7.67 6.36
N ALA A 59 -20.42 8.23 6.31
CA ALA A 59 -21.26 8.21 5.12
C ALA A 59 -20.56 8.86 3.90
N ALA A 60 -19.74 9.89 4.12
CA ALA A 60 -18.98 10.53 3.05
C ALA A 60 -17.91 9.60 2.45
N GLN A 61 -17.25 8.80 3.29
CA GLN A 61 -16.24 7.83 2.86
C GLN A 61 -16.83 6.65 2.09
N THR A 62 -18.11 6.36 2.28
CA THR A 62 -18.82 5.24 1.63
C THR A 62 -19.80 5.72 0.55
N ALA A 63 -19.82 7.02 0.23
CA ALA A 63 -20.82 7.64 -0.64
C ALA A 63 -20.73 7.22 -2.12
N SER A 64 -19.56 6.75 -2.56
CA SER A 64 -19.33 6.34 -3.94
C SER A 64 -18.18 5.35 -4.03
N GLN A 65 -18.06 4.66 -5.17
CA GLN A 65 -16.91 3.81 -5.44
C GLN A 65 -15.59 4.57 -5.30
N SER A 66 -15.50 5.82 -5.80
CA SER A 66 -14.27 6.62 -5.73
C SER A 66 -13.94 7.05 -4.30
N ALA A 67 -14.95 7.49 -3.53
CA ALA A 67 -14.76 7.86 -2.12
C ALA A 67 -14.32 6.65 -1.28
N MET A 68 -14.93 5.49 -1.51
CA MET A 68 -14.57 4.26 -0.83
C MET A 68 -13.17 3.77 -1.23
N ARG A 69 -12.80 3.87 -2.52
CA ARG A 69 -11.44 3.55 -2.98
C ARG A 69 -10.40 4.40 -2.24
N ALA A 70 -10.64 5.70 -2.12
CA ALA A 70 -9.76 6.59 -1.36
C ALA A 70 -9.70 6.19 0.13
N ALA A 71 -10.85 5.87 0.75
CA ALA A 71 -10.90 5.41 2.13
C ALA A 71 -10.13 4.09 2.36
N ILE A 72 -10.16 3.15 1.41
CA ILE A 72 -9.41 1.89 1.48
C ILE A 72 -7.91 2.16 1.44
N PHE A 73 -7.42 2.97 0.49
CA PHE A 73 -5.98 3.28 0.40
C PHE A 73 -5.47 4.11 1.58
N GLU A 74 -6.34 4.92 2.17
CA GLU A 74 -6.02 5.64 3.40
C GLU A 74 -5.91 4.67 4.59
N GLU A 75 -6.88 3.77 4.77
CA GLU A 75 -6.83 2.75 5.82
C GLU A 75 -5.60 1.84 5.67
N ARG A 76 -5.25 1.42 4.44
CA ARG A 76 -3.99 0.69 4.18
C ARG A 76 -2.76 1.48 4.63
N GLY A 77 -2.77 2.80 4.45
CA GLY A 77 -1.68 3.68 4.90
C GLY A 77 -1.49 3.68 6.42
N TYR A 78 -2.58 3.68 7.19
CA TYR A 78 -2.52 3.59 8.65
C TYR A 78 -2.19 2.19 9.14
N GLU A 79 -2.85 1.18 8.57
CA GLU A 79 -2.79 -0.19 9.03
C GLU A 79 -1.39 -0.80 8.83
N PHE A 80 -0.71 -0.49 7.72
CA PHE A 80 0.57 -1.10 7.33
C PHE A 80 1.76 -0.14 7.44
N ILE A 81 1.73 0.79 8.39
CA ILE A 81 2.85 1.68 8.63
C ILE A 81 4.12 0.86 8.95
N MET A 82 5.23 1.19 8.28
CA MET A 82 6.51 0.47 8.39
C MET A 82 6.51 -1.00 7.91
N GLU A 83 5.51 -1.43 7.12
CA GLU A 83 5.44 -2.79 6.55
C GLU A 83 5.71 -2.81 5.01
N ALA A 84 6.41 -1.81 4.49
CA ALA A 84 6.89 -1.70 3.11
C ALA A 84 5.85 -1.77 1.95
N VAL A 85 4.54 -1.60 2.21
CA VAL A 85 3.51 -1.65 1.16
C VAL A 85 3.17 -0.30 0.52
N ARG A 86 3.43 0.82 1.21
CA ARG A 86 2.91 2.15 0.83
C ARG A 86 3.29 2.58 -0.59
N ARG A 87 4.50 2.27 -1.06
CA ARG A 87 4.94 2.60 -2.44
C ARG A 87 4.03 1.94 -3.47
N LEU A 88 3.77 0.64 -3.31
CA LEU A 88 2.97 -0.15 -4.24
C LEU A 88 1.51 0.31 -4.22
N ASP A 89 0.99 0.59 -3.02
CA ASP A 89 -0.38 1.11 -2.84
C ASP A 89 -0.56 2.46 -3.55
N MET A 90 0.39 3.38 -3.39
CA MET A 90 0.32 4.68 -4.07
C MET A 90 0.45 4.58 -5.59
N ILE A 91 1.20 3.60 -6.10
CA ILE A 91 1.30 3.36 -7.55
C ILE A 91 -0.04 2.85 -8.07
N ARG A 92 -0.67 1.88 -7.39
CA ARG A 92 -2.01 1.37 -7.72
C ARG A 92 -3.08 2.45 -7.64
N ALA A 93 -2.98 3.35 -6.67
CA ALA A 93 -3.88 4.48 -6.50
C ALA A 93 -3.61 5.63 -7.50
N GLY A 94 -2.52 5.58 -8.28
CA GLY A 94 -2.13 6.66 -9.20
C GLY A 94 -1.63 7.93 -8.51
N THR A 95 -1.28 7.86 -7.22
CA THR A 95 -0.88 9.02 -6.40
C THR A 95 0.63 9.09 -6.17
N TYR A 96 1.39 8.05 -6.56
CA TYR A 96 2.82 7.96 -6.23
C TYR A 96 3.68 9.11 -6.76
N THR A 97 3.39 9.64 -7.95
CA THR A 97 4.20 10.71 -8.55
C THR A 97 3.63 12.11 -8.33
N SER A 98 2.36 12.20 -7.95
CA SER A 98 1.63 13.46 -7.71
C SER A 98 1.55 13.86 -6.24
N ALA A 99 1.84 12.94 -5.30
CA ALA A 99 1.88 13.22 -3.88
C ALA A 99 2.99 14.23 -3.53
N ASP A 100 2.63 15.16 -2.65
CA ASP A 100 3.46 16.31 -2.28
C ASP A 100 3.30 16.57 -0.78
N TRP A 101 4.31 16.23 -0.01
CA TRP A 101 4.33 16.36 1.44
C TRP A 101 5.77 16.38 1.97
N GLN A 102 5.95 16.60 3.27
CA GLN A 102 7.26 16.90 3.87
C GLN A 102 8.42 15.97 3.47
N PHE A 103 8.17 14.67 3.27
CA PHE A 103 9.23 13.71 2.90
C PHE A 103 9.11 13.17 1.47
N LYS A 104 8.29 13.80 0.62
CA LYS A 104 8.13 13.39 -0.78
C LYS A 104 7.66 14.53 -1.65
N GLU A 105 8.46 14.83 -2.66
CA GLU A 105 8.12 15.78 -3.72
C GLU A 105 7.40 15.08 -4.87
N LYS A 106 6.66 15.88 -5.64
CA LYS A 106 6.16 15.47 -6.96
C LYS A 106 7.32 15.11 -7.87
N LYS A 107 7.11 14.09 -8.70
CA LYS A 107 8.12 13.58 -9.64
C LYS A 107 7.47 13.20 -10.96
N GLU A 108 8.30 12.95 -11.97
CA GLU A 108 7.88 12.56 -13.30
C GLU A 108 7.16 11.20 -13.29
N ALA A 109 6.17 11.03 -14.17
CA ALA A 109 5.28 9.86 -14.18
C ALA A 109 6.03 8.53 -14.34
N PHE A 110 7.14 8.49 -15.08
CA PHE A 110 7.90 7.27 -15.36
C PHE A 110 8.59 6.68 -14.11
N ARG A 111 8.73 7.44 -13.03
CA ARG A 111 9.38 6.99 -11.77
C ARG A 111 8.55 6.02 -10.94
N VAL A 112 7.40 5.58 -11.44
CA VAL A 112 6.68 4.41 -10.91
C VAL A 112 7.48 3.11 -11.11
N LEU A 113 8.36 3.06 -12.12
CA LEU A 113 9.32 1.99 -12.34
C LEU A 113 10.73 2.42 -11.91
N TYR A 114 11.59 1.46 -11.59
CA TYR A 114 13.03 1.71 -11.44
C TYR A 114 13.74 1.58 -12.79
N PRO A 115 14.89 2.24 -12.99
CA PRO A 115 15.72 1.97 -14.17
C PRO A 115 16.20 0.53 -14.14
N ILE A 116 16.27 -0.10 -15.31
CA ILE A 116 17.03 -1.34 -15.49
C ILE A 116 18.51 -0.97 -15.29
N PRO A 117 19.27 -1.71 -14.45
CA PRO A 117 20.70 -1.42 -14.23
C PRO A 117 21.49 -1.38 -15.54
N GLN A 118 22.34 -0.37 -15.72
CA GLN A 118 23.07 -0.16 -16.97
C GLN A 118 23.92 -1.37 -17.38
N GLY A 119 24.60 -2.02 -16.43
CA GLY A 119 25.36 -3.23 -16.73
C GLY A 119 24.52 -4.39 -17.27
N ALA A 120 23.22 -4.46 -16.95
CA ALA A 120 22.31 -5.44 -17.54
C ALA A 120 21.96 -5.08 -18.99
N ILE A 121 21.74 -3.79 -19.28
CA ILE A 121 21.54 -3.28 -20.64
C ILE A 121 22.77 -3.55 -21.51
N ASP A 122 23.97 -3.25 -21.01
CA ASP A 122 25.23 -3.45 -21.73
C ASP A 122 25.50 -4.94 -22.02
N ALA A 123 25.13 -5.82 -21.09
CA ALA A 123 25.35 -7.27 -21.22
C ALA A 123 24.34 -7.97 -22.14
N ASN A 124 23.17 -7.38 -22.38
CA ASN A 124 22.11 -8.02 -23.17
C ASN A 124 21.42 -7.00 -24.09
N SER A 125 21.81 -7.00 -25.37
CA SER A 125 21.24 -6.13 -26.40
C SER A 125 19.74 -6.33 -26.69
N LYS A 126 19.12 -7.38 -26.13
CA LYS A 126 17.66 -7.58 -26.20
C LYS A 126 16.90 -6.86 -25.10
N LEU A 127 17.57 -6.34 -24.06
CA LEU A 127 16.94 -5.53 -23.04
C LEU A 127 16.79 -4.09 -23.54
N THR A 128 15.59 -3.55 -23.39
CA THR A 128 15.30 -2.13 -23.63
C THR A 128 15.01 -1.46 -22.30
N GLN A 129 15.56 -0.26 -22.11
CA GLN A 129 15.34 0.52 -20.89
C GLN A 129 13.86 0.91 -20.73
N ASN A 130 13.43 1.07 -19.48
CA ASN A 130 12.13 1.65 -19.16
C ASN A 130 12.06 3.09 -19.69
N ALA A 131 10.97 3.43 -20.38
CA ALA A 131 10.81 4.76 -20.98
C ALA A 131 11.04 5.89 -19.95
N GLY A 132 11.91 6.84 -20.27
CA GLY A 132 12.27 7.97 -19.41
C GLY A 132 13.55 7.77 -18.58
N TYR A 133 14.13 6.57 -18.59
CA TYR A 133 15.43 6.26 -18.00
C TYR A 133 16.52 6.02 -19.06
#